data_AF-A0A8T4ZR59-F1
#
_entry.id   AF-A0A8T4ZR59-F1
#
_cell.length_a   1.000
_cell.length_b   1.000
_cell.length_c   1.000
_cell.angle_alpha   90.00
_cell.angle_beta   90.00
_cell.angle_gamma   90.00
#
_symmetry.space_group_name_H-M   'P 1'
#
loop_
_entity.id
_entity.type
_entity.pdbx_description
1 polymer ?
#
loop_
_entity_poly.entity_id
_entity_poly.type
_entity_poly.pdbx_seq_one_letter_code
_entity_poly.pdbx_strand_id
1 'polypeptide(L)' 'RFSATLPETAERLRPLYFEKGERLGGYTVLPQELRLKLMKAVRDIAVSFGMKFGTCREGLSYLNTASCDGSWLMRH' A
#
# COMPACT_ATOMS: atom_id res chain seq x y z
N ARG A 1 -10.82 12.00 -12.53
CA ARG A 1 -10.46 10.94 -13.51
C ARG A 1 -10.98 9.58 -13.06
N PHE A 2 -10.58 9.05 -11.89
CA PHE A 2 -11.09 7.76 -11.38
C PHE A 2 -12.62 7.69 -11.21
N SER A 3 -13.22 8.69 -10.57
CA SER A 3 -14.68 8.76 -10.36
C SER A 3 -15.50 8.88 -11.66
N ALA A 4 -14.89 9.35 -12.75
CA ALA A 4 -15.57 9.45 -14.05
C ALA A 4 -15.62 8.10 -14.78
N THR A 5 -14.65 7.21 -14.53
CA THR A 5 -14.56 5.90 -15.19
C THR A 5 -15.17 4.77 -14.36
N LEU A 6 -15.11 4.85 -13.03
CA LEU A 6 -15.69 3.86 -12.10
C LEU A 6 -16.51 4.58 -11.01
N PRO A 7 -17.68 5.13 -11.35
CA PRO A 7 -18.46 5.97 -10.43
C PRO A 7 -18.94 5.19 -9.20
N GLU A 8 -19.49 3.99 -9.37
CA GLU A 8 -20.00 3.18 -8.25
C GLU A 8 -18.89 2.80 -7.26
N THR A 9 -17.73 2.35 -7.78
CA THR A 9 -16.57 2.03 -6.94
C THR A 9 -16.03 3.26 -6.23
N ALA A 10 -15.99 4.41 -6.93
CA ALA A 10 -15.53 5.65 -6.33
C ALA A 10 -16.42 6.11 -5.19
N GLU A 11 -17.75 6.03 -5.33
CA GLU A 11 -18.69 6.34 -4.26
C GLU A 11 -18.49 5.43 -3.05
N ARG A 12 -18.30 4.12 -3.26
CA ARG A 12 -18.04 3.16 -2.18
C ARG A 12 -16.70 3.40 -1.47
N LEU A 13 -15.69 3.86 -2.19
CA LEU A 13 -14.36 4.15 -1.63
C LEU A 13 -14.28 5.53 -0.96
N ARG A 14 -15.15 6.46 -1.33
CA ARG A 14 -15.14 7.85 -0.84
C ARG A 14 -15.05 7.96 0.69
N PRO A 15 -15.88 7.28 1.50
CA PRO A 15 -15.80 7.40 2.96
C PRO A 15 -14.48 6.83 3.51
N LEU A 16 -13.90 5.81 2.87
CA LEU A 16 -12.65 5.20 3.32
C LEU A 16 -11.44 6.13 3.14
N TYR A 17 -11.46 6.98 2.12
CA TYR A 17 -10.37 7.91 1.84
C TYR A 17 -10.61 9.31 2.38
N PHE A 18 -11.83 9.84 2.34
CA PHE A 18 -12.08 11.25 2.68
C PHE A 18 -12.63 11.47 4.10
N GLU A 19 -13.27 10.47 4.70
CA GLU A 19 -13.82 10.57 6.07
C GLU A 19 -12.95 9.81 7.08
N LYS A 20 -12.55 8.58 6.73
CA LYS A 20 -11.76 7.70 7.59
C LYS A 20 -10.27 7.68 7.22
N GLY A 21 -9.91 8.27 6.09
CA GLY A 21 -8.55 8.23 5.59
C GLY A 21 -7.58 8.97 6.49
N GLU A 22 -6.34 8.51 6.50
CA GLU A 22 -5.26 9.09 7.30
C GLU A 22 -4.37 9.95 6.41
N ARG A 23 -3.77 10.98 7.02
CA ARG A 23 -2.78 11.83 6.36
C ARG A 23 -1.38 11.25 6.55
N LEU A 24 -0.77 10.84 5.44
CA LEU A 24 0.62 10.38 5.40
C LEU A 24 1.43 11.25 4.44
N GLY A 25 2.20 12.18 5.02
CA GLY A 25 2.89 13.23 4.27
C GLY A 25 1.92 14.03 3.41
N GLY A 26 2.16 14.05 2.09
CA GLY A 26 1.35 14.72 1.07
C GLY A 26 0.08 13.97 0.63
N TYR A 27 -0.14 12.74 1.08
CA TYR A 27 -1.24 11.88 0.60
C TYR A 27 -2.28 11.55 1.67
N THR A 28 -3.50 11.31 1.21
CA THR A 28 -4.56 10.70 2.03
C THR A 28 -4.61 9.21 1.69
N VAL A 29 -4.38 8.38 2.69
CA VAL A 29 -4.31 6.92 2.56
C VAL A 29 -5.43 6.27 3.36
N LEU A 30 -5.69 4.98 3.13
CA LEU A 30 -6.68 4.22 3.92
C LEU A 30 -6.32 4.22 5.42
N PRO A 31 -7.26 3.92 6.32
CA PRO A 31 -6.94 3.65 7.73
C PRO A 31 -5.82 2.62 7.88
N GLN A 32 -4.93 2.81 8.86
CA GLN A 32 -3.75 1.97 9.06
C GLN A 32 -4.08 0.48 9.17
N GLU A 33 -5.16 0.13 9.88
CA GLU A 33 -5.58 -1.26 10.05
C GLU A 33 -5.90 -1.94 8.71
N LEU A 34 -6.63 -1.25 7.84
CA LEU A 34 -6.98 -1.76 6.51
C LEU A 34 -5.74 -1.90 5.63
N ARG A 35 -4.85 -0.91 5.65
CA ARG A 35 -3.58 -0.97 4.91
C ARG A 35 -2.72 -2.14 5.37
N LEU A 36 -2.60 -2.33 6.68
CA LEU A 36 -1.86 -3.45 7.27
C LEU A 36 -2.43 -4.79 6.82
N LYS A 37 -3.75 -4.98 6.91
CA LYS A 37 -4.40 -6.21 6.48
C LYS A 37 -4.12 -6.53 5.01
N LEU A 38 -4.29 -5.53 4.13
CA LEU A 38 -4.06 -5.69 2.69
C LEU A 38 -2.59 -5.96 2.37
N MET A 39 -1.67 -5.14 2.89
CA MET A 39 -0.25 -5.25 2.60
C MET A 39 0.37 -6.53 3.17
N LYS A 40 -0.07 -6.97 4.35
CA LYS A 40 0.38 -8.23 4.95
C LYS A 40 -0.01 -9.43 4.09
N ALA A 41 -1.25 -9.46 3.58
CA ALA A 41 -1.69 -10.54 2.69
C ALA A 41 -0.83 -10.61 1.42
N VAL A 42 -0.55 -9.47 0.79
CA VAL A 42 0.30 -9.42 -0.41
C VAL A 42 1.75 -9.79 -0.08
N ARG A 43 2.28 -9.32 1.05
CA ARG A 43 3.62 -9.68 1.53
C ARG A 43 3.77 -11.18 1.67
N ASP A 44 2.83 -11.82 2.35
CA ASP A 44 2.93 -13.25 2.68
C ASP A 44 2.89 -14.10 1.40
N ILE A 45 2.11 -13.68 0.39
CA ILE A 45 2.13 -14.27 -0.95
C ILE A 45 3.48 -14.01 -1.64
N ALA A 46 3.95 -12.76 -1.71
CA ALA A 46 5.20 -12.45 -2.39
C ALA A 46 6.40 -13.22 -1.80
N VAL A 47 6.48 -13.27 -0.47
CA VAL A 47 7.54 -13.99 0.25
C VAL A 47 7.44 -15.50 0.05
N SER A 48 6.23 -16.08 -0.03
CA SER A 48 6.09 -17.51 -0.29
C SER A 48 6.59 -17.93 -1.68
N PHE A 49 6.57 -17.01 -2.64
CA PHE A 49 7.20 -17.19 -3.96
C PHE A 49 8.67 -16.74 -4.02
N GLY A 50 9.30 -16.42 -2.88
CA GLY A 50 10.70 -15.98 -2.82
C GLY A 50 10.95 -14.56 -3.33
N MET A 51 9.89 -13.77 -3.55
CA MET A 51 10.01 -12.39 -4.03
C MET A 51 10.33 -11.41 -2.89
N LYS A 52 11.02 -10.33 -3.24
CA LYS A 52 11.18 -9.16 -2.37
C LYS A 52 9.92 -8.31 -2.35
N PHE A 53 9.65 -7.67 -1.23
CA PHE A 53 8.43 -6.90 -0.98
C PHE A 53 8.74 -5.61 -0.23
N GLY A 54 7.98 -4.56 -0.51
CA GLY A 54 8.11 -3.27 0.17
C GLY A 54 6.83 -2.44 0.13
N THR A 55 6.58 -1.67 1.19
CA THR A 55 5.41 -0.81 1.40
C THR A 55 5.81 0.66 1.55
N CYS A 56 6.62 1.16 0.62
CA CYS A 56 7.31 2.45 0.72
C CYS A 56 6.37 3.68 0.82
N ARG A 57 5.11 3.56 0.39
CA ARG A 57 4.10 4.63 0.47
C ARG A 57 3.07 4.45 1.59
N GLU A 58 3.14 3.34 2.32
CA GLU A 58 2.15 2.98 3.32
C GLU A 58 2.63 3.35 4.74
N GLY A 59 3.89 3.74 4.95
CA GLY A 59 4.41 3.92 6.32
C GLY A 59 4.43 2.64 7.16
N LEU A 60 4.40 1.48 6.50
CA LEU A 60 4.45 0.15 7.13
C LEU A 60 5.82 -0.52 6.93
N SER A 61 6.91 0.25 7.05
CA SER A 61 8.26 -0.18 6.68
C SER A 61 8.73 -1.47 7.37
N TYR A 62 8.17 -1.81 8.53
CA TYR A 62 8.41 -3.08 9.22
C TYR A 62 7.94 -4.32 8.46
N LEU A 63 7.13 -4.17 7.41
CA LEU A 63 6.74 -5.25 6.49
C LEU A 63 7.77 -5.50 5.37
N ASN A 64 8.67 -4.55 5.12
CA ASN A 64 9.60 -4.60 3.99
C ASN A 64 10.59 -5.76 4.13
N THR A 65 10.86 -6.43 3.01
CA THR A 65 11.98 -7.39 2.87
C THR A 65 13.09 -6.88 1.96
N ALA A 66 12.84 -5.76 1.25
CA ALA A 66 13.85 -4.98 0.54
C ALA A 66 13.37 -3.52 0.34
N SER A 67 14.28 -2.64 -0.07
CA SER A 67 13.94 -1.28 -0.53
C SER A 67 13.27 -1.31 -1.91
N CYS A 68 12.34 -0.39 -2.16
CA CYS A 68 11.64 -0.27 -3.44
C CYS A 68 12.50 0.33 -4.56
N ASP A 69 13.70 0.84 -4.24
CA ASP A 69 14.63 1.46 -5.20
C ASP A 69 15.47 0.44 -6.00
N GLY A 70 15.34 -0.86 -5.72
CA GLY A 70 16.09 -1.91 -6.41
C GLY A 70 17.55 -2.03 -5.98
N SER A 71 18.01 -1.28 -4.98
CA SER A 71 19.38 -1.35 -4.45
C SER A 71 19.81 -2.77 -4.06
N TRP A 72 18.87 -3.59 -3.61
CA TRP A 72 19.08 -5.00 -3.27
C TRP A 72 19.48 -5.90 -4.45
N LEU A 73 19.31 -5.45 -5.70
CA LEU A 73 19.78 -6.14 -6.90
C LEU A 73 21.26 -5.86 -7.20
N MET A 74 21.79 -4.76 -6.67
CA MET A 74 23.19 -4.40 -6.85
C MET A 74 24.02 -5.20 -5.85
N ARG A 75 24.79 -6.18 -6.35
CA ARG A 75 25.85 -6.83 -5.59
C ARG A 75 27.02 -5.85 -5.48
N HIS A 76 27.49 -5.61 -4.25
CA HIS A 76 28.85 -5.13 -4.01
C HIS A 76 29.77 -6.32 -3.76
#